data_AF-A0A1G8K9V9-F1
#
_entry.id   AF-A0A1G8K9V9-F1
#
_cell.length_a   1.000
_cell.length_b   1.000
_cell.length_c   1.000
_cell.angle_alpha   90.00
_cell.angle_beta   90.00
_cell.angle_gamma   90.00
#
_symmetry.space_group_name_H-M   'P 1'
#
loop_
_entity.id
_entity.type
_entity.pdbx_description
1 polymer ?
#
loop_
_entity_poly.entity_id
_entity_poly.type
_entity_poly.pdbx_seq_one_letter_code
_entity_poly.pdbx_strand_id
1 'polypeptide(L)'
;MTSKLPGALLRFGRGNVDTDVRATNNESRWRMKAATMLKDEFYRRTGQPFVDFNTQATHSAAAATVFGAGNCGEHASTTSVYHSRRLEDQETVHYVSGQGLGHAWAQARLPGAADSGEGERTVVMDAWANGPAVLAPDARFAKQRGKARSVMHFDSSSGRDARIATNDLVLETRAQGPAEIERRIRSGATLAARFTAFVDSRLPSGIGD
;
A
#
# COMPACT_ATOMS: atom_id res chain seq x y z
N MET A 1 -10.95 9.41 -23.05
CA MET A 1 -9.86 9.28 -22.06
C MET A 1 -10.20 8.14 -21.11
N THR A 2 -9.62 6.97 -21.31
CA THR A 2 -9.93 5.76 -20.53
C THR A 2 -9.28 5.81 -19.15
N SER A 3 -10.09 5.85 -18.10
CA SER A 3 -9.63 5.77 -16.71
C SER A 3 -9.07 4.37 -16.46
N LYS A 4 -7.75 4.26 -16.25
CA LYS A 4 -7.15 3.01 -15.76
C LYS A 4 -7.62 2.79 -14.31
N LEU A 5 -8.11 1.57 -14.06
CA LEU A 5 -8.48 1.07 -12.73
C LEU A 5 -7.30 1.21 -11.72
N PRO A 6 -7.57 1.24 -10.40
CA PRO A 6 -6.56 1.42 -9.34
C PRO A 6 -5.43 0.39 -9.27
N GLY A 7 -5.46 -0.68 -10.10
CA GLY A 7 -4.34 -1.62 -10.23
C GLY A 7 -3.06 -1.03 -10.81
N ALA A 8 -3.06 0.25 -11.25
CA ALA A 8 -1.95 0.89 -11.96
C ALA A 8 -0.92 1.62 -11.09
N LEU A 9 -1.16 1.86 -9.79
CA LEU A 9 -0.26 2.68 -8.96
C LEU A 9 0.93 1.88 -8.40
N LEU A 10 0.68 0.68 -7.90
CA LEU A 10 1.71 -0.20 -7.33
C LEU A 10 2.03 -1.34 -8.30
N ARG A 11 2.56 -0.96 -9.48
CA ARG A 11 2.77 -1.87 -10.62
C ARG A 11 3.72 -3.04 -10.37
N PHE A 12 4.59 -2.97 -9.36
CA PHE A 12 5.47 -4.07 -8.97
C PHE A 12 4.87 -4.92 -7.85
N GLY A 13 3.71 -4.53 -7.31
CA GLY A 13 2.97 -5.30 -6.33
C GLY A 13 3.59 -5.31 -4.93
N ARG A 14 3.41 -6.43 -4.26
CA ARG A 14 3.62 -6.63 -2.83
C ARG A 14 5.03 -7.15 -2.57
N GLY A 15 5.85 -6.37 -1.89
CA GLY A 15 7.27 -6.69 -1.72
C GLY A 15 7.58 -7.84 -0.75
N ASN A 16 6.57 -8.36 -0.05
CA ASN A 16 6.69 -9.46 0.89
C ASN A 16 5.84 -10.69 0.52
N VAL A 17 5.18 -10.68 -0.65
CA VAL A 17 4.40 -11.82 -1.14
C VAL A 17 5.22 -12.56 -2.20
N ASP A 18 5.50 -13.84 -1.96
CA ASP A 18 6.40 -14.63 -2.80
C ASP A 18 6.03 -14.64 -4.28
N THR A 19 4.74 -14.68 -4.61
CA THR A 19 4.27 -14.62 -6.00
C THR A 19 4.76 -13.37 -6.72
N ASP A 20 4.66 -12.19 -6.09
CA ASP A 20 5.07 -10.92 -6.69
C ASP A 20 6.59 -10.78 -6.69
N VAL A 21 7.26 -11.25 -5.64
CA VAL A 21 8.73 -11.27 -5.55
C VAL A 21 9.33 -12.11 -6.68
N ARG A 22 8.77 -13.30 -6.95
CA ARG A 22 9.22 -14.16 -8.06
C ARG A 22 8.88 -13.55 -9.42
N ALA A 23 7.64 -13.08 -9.59
CA ALA A 23 7.18 -12.50 -10.86
C ALA A 23 7.97 -11.26 -11.28
N THR A 24 8.54 -10.52 -10.32
CA THR A 24 9.31 -9.30 -10.57
C THR A 24 10.81 -9.47 -10.37
N ASN A 25 11.31 -10.70 -10.20
CA ASN A 25 12.71 -10.99 -9.90
C ASN A 25 13.29 -10.10 -8.78
N ASN A 26 12.62 -10.10 -7.61
CA ASN A 26 12.93 -9.29 -6.42
C ASN A 26 12.71 -7.77 -6.51
N GLU A 27 12.34 -7.21 -7.67
CA GLU A 27 12.07 -5.77 -7.78
C GLU A 27 10.99 -5.28 -6.81
N SER A 28 9.90 -6.04 -6.63
CA SER A 28 8.83 -5.70 -5.68
C SER A 28 9.37 -5.53 -4.25
N ARG A 29 10.28 -6.41 -3.83
CA ARG A 29 10.91 -6.41 -2.51
C ARG A 29 11.83 -5.20 -2.34
N TRP A 30 12.69 -4.91 -3.31
CA TRP A 30 13.63 -3.79 -3.22
C TRP A 30 12.93 -2.44 -3.26
N ARG A 31 11.91 -2.32 -4.10
CA ARG A 31 11.06 -1.12 -4.20
C ARG A 31 10.23 -0.90 -2.94
N MET A 32 9.67 -1.96 -2.35
CA MET A 32 8.99 -1.87 -1.06
C MET A 32 9.94 -1.37 0.03
N LYS A 33 11.17 -1.90 0.10
CA LYS A 33 12.16 -1.43 1.08
C LYS A 33 12.51 0.05 0.88
N ALA A 34 12.71 0.49 -0.37
CA ALA A 34 12.94 1.89 -0.68
C ALA A 34 11.76 2.78 -0.28
N ALA A 35 10.52 2.31 -0.49
CA ALA A 35 9.31 2.98 -0.03
C ALA A 35 9.26 3.10 1.50
N THR A 36 9.59 2.04 2.23
CA THR A 36 9.65 2.09 3.70
C THR A 36 10.68 3.12 4.19
N MET A 37 11.88 3.13 3.61
CA MET A 37 12.92 4.09 3.99
C MET A 37 12.52 5.55 3.71
N LEU A 38 11.86 5.81 2.57
CA LEU A 38 11.36 7.14 2.22
C LEU A 38 10.20 7.58 3.12
N LYS A 39 9.27 6.67 3.45
CA LYS A 39 8.20 6.93 4.41
C LYS A 39 8.77 7.37 5.76
N ASP A 40 9.78 6.66 6.27
CA ASP A 40 10.42 7.01 7.54
C ASP A 40 11.17 8.35 7.45
N GLU A 41 11.71 8.69 6.28
CA GLU A 41 12.28 10.02 6.00
C GLU A 41 11.22 11.11 6.10
N PHE A 42 10.05 10.91 5.48
CA PHE A 42 8.92 11.85 5.61
C PHE A 42 8.47 12.00 7.07
N TYR A 43 8.43 10.93 7.87
CA TYR A 43 8.13 11.03 9.29
C TYR A 43 9.12 11.90 10.04
N ARG A 44 10.43 11.70 9.82
CA ARG A 44 11.47 12.53 10.45
C ARG A 44 11.37 14.00 10.06
N ARG A 45 10.99 14.30 8.81
CA ARG A 45 10.82 15.69 8.33
C ARG A 45 9.72 16.46 9.04
N THR A 46 8.73 15.78 9.63
CA THR A 46 7.68 16.47 10.41
C THR A 46 8.23 17.11 11.69
N GLY A 47 9.38 16.65 12.19
CA GLY A 47 9.95 17.08 13.47
C GLY A 47 9.11 16.70 14.69
N GLN A 48 8.03 15.93 14.51
CA GLN A 48 7.13 15.54 15.58
C GLN A 48 7.54 14.20 16.20
N PRO A 49 7.40 14.04 17.52
CA PRO A 49 7.66 12.76 18.19
C PRO A 49 6.64 11.68 17.81
N PHE A 50 5.44 12.10 17.40
CA PHE A 50 4.38 11.23 16.92
C PHE A 50 3.72 11.85 15.69
N VAL A 51 3.60 11.06 14.62
CA VAL A 51 2.89 11.45 13.40
C VAL A 51 1.48 10.86 13.47
N ASP A 52 0.45 11.67 13.26
CA ASP A 52 -0.93 11.18 13.30
C ASP A 52 -1.21 10.18 12.15
N PHE A 53 -2.26 9.35 12.30
CA PHE A 53 -2.52 8.28 11.34
C PHE A 53 -2.91 8.76 9.93
N ASN A 54 -3.50 9.95 9.79
CA ASN A 54 -3.84 10.49 8.48
C ASN A 54 -2.57 10.92 7.74
N THR A 55 -1.66 11.61 8.43
CA THR A 55 -0.33 11.95 7.90
C THR A 55 0.49 10.69 7.61
N GLN A 56 0.43 9.68 8.48
CA GLN A 56 1.07 8.39 8.23
C GLN A 56 0.58 7.72 6.94
N ALA A 57 -0.72 7.73 6.70
CA ALA A 57 -1.31 7.15 5.50
C ALA A 57 -0.88 7.91 4.24
N THR A 58 -0.89 9.24 4.27
CA THR A 58 -0.42 10.11 3.18
C THR A 58 1.04 9.82 2.82
N HIS A 59 1.93 9.78 3.81
CA HIS A 59 3.36 9.49 3.58
C HIS A 59 3.59 8.07 3.04
N SER A 60 2.88 7.09 3.61
CA SER A 60 2.96 5.69 3.17
C SER A 60 2.46 5.54 1.72
N ALA A 61 1.34 6.17 1.39
CA ALA A 61 0.78 6.17 0.04
C ALA A 61 1.71 6.86 -0.96
N ALA A 62 2.32 7.98 -0.57
CA ALA A 62 3.25 8.72 -1.42
C ALA A 62 4.48 7.87 -1.74
N ALA A 63 5.14 7.33 -0.72
CA ALA A 63 6.35 6.53 -0.89
C ALA A 63 6.08 5.26 -1.73
N ALA A 64 4.98 4.55 -1.46
CA ALA A 64 4.59 3.39 -2.24
C ALA A 64 4.33 3.75 -3.71
N THR A 65 3.64 4.88 -3.97
CA THR A 65 3.35 5.36 -5.32
C THR A 65 4.61 5.79 -6.09
N VAL A 66 5.61 6.33 -5.40
CA VAL A 66 6.91 6.66 -6.01
C VAL A 66 7.60 5.40 -6.54
N PHE A 67 7.71 4.37 -5.69
CA PHE A 67 8.47 3.16 -6.04
C PHE A 67 7.65 2.10 -6.75
N GLY A 68 6.32 2.23 -6.74
CA GLY A 68 5.38 1.31 -7.36
C GLY A 68 5.26 -0.04 -6.64
N ALA A 69 5.58 -0.09 -5.35
CA ALA A 69 5.50 -1.30 -4.52
C ALA A 69 5.25 -0.95 -3.05
N GLY A 70 4.71 -1.89 -2.28
CA GLY A 70 4.46 -1.73 -0.85
C GLY A 70 4.25 -3.07 -0.12
N ASN A 71 4.03 -3.01 1.19
CA ASN A 71 3.49 -4.12 1.97
C ASN A 71 1.98 -3.88 2.20
N CYS A 72 1.29 -4.75 2.97
CA CYS A 72 -0.12 -4.61 3.33
C CYS A 72 -0.49 -3.20 3.82
N GLY A 73 0.30 -2.60 4.72
CA GLY A 73 0.08 -1.25 5.23
C GLY A 73 0.18 -0.18 4.16
N GLU A 74 1.24 -0.18 3.35
CA GLU A 74 1.39 0.78 2.25
C GLU A 74 0.30 0.62 1.19
N HIS A 75 -0.10 -0.62 0.89
CA HIS A 75 -1.22 -0.89 -0.02
C HIS A 75 -2.55 -0.39 0.57
N ALA A 76 -2.81 -0.63 1.86
CA ALA A 76 -4.00 -0.15 2.54
C ALA A 76 -4.05 1.38 2.56
N SER A 77 -2.95 2.05 2.91
CA SER A 77 -2.84 3.52 2.88
C SER A 77 -3.05 4.08 1.47
N THR A 78 -2.39 3.50 0.46
CA THR A 78 -2.57 3.89 -0.95
C THR A 78 -4.03 3.73 -1.37
N THR A 79 -4.64 2.61 -1.02
CA THR A 79 -6.03 2.33 -1.38
C THR A 79 -6.97 3.31 -0.68
N SER A 80 -6.85 3.52 0.64
CA SER A 80 -7.69 4.48 1.37
C SER A 80 -7.56 5.90 0.82
N VAL A 81 -6.34 6.37 0.59
CA VAL A 81 -6.11 7.71 0.03
C VAL A 81 -6.74 7.85 -1.36
N TYR A 82 -6.43 6.97 -2.31
CA TYR A 82 -6.88 7.14 -3.70
C TYR A 82 -8.32 6.67 -3.96
N HIS A 83 -8.85 5.75 -3.14
CA HIS A 83 -10.25 5.34 -3.24
C HIS A 83 -11.20 6.44 -2.76
N SER A 84 -10.76 7.31 -1.85
CA SER A 84 -11.60 8.40 -1.32
C SER A 84 -12.22 9.31 -2.39
N ARG A 85 -11.67 9.35 -3.61
CA ARG A 85 -12.23 10.13 -4.74
C ARG A 85 -13.52 9.54 -5.33
N ARG A 86 -13.86 8.32 -4.94
CA ARG A 86 -15.04 7.57 -5.38
C ARG A 86 -16.13 7.53 -4.33
N LEU A 87 -15.90 8.18 -3.18
CA LEU A 87 -16.87 8.24 -2.11
C LEU A 87 -17.97 9.24 -2.48
N GLU A 88 -19.20 8.78 -2.37
CA GLU A 88 -20.39 9.61 -2.37
C GLU A 88 -20.68 10.17 -0.97
N ASP A 89 -21.75 10.96 -0.84
CA ASP A 89 -22.15 11.55 0.43
C ASP A 89 -22.33 10.49 1.53
N GLN A 90 -21.75 10.75 2.71
CA GLN A 90 -21.77 9.87 3.89
C GLN A 90 -21.02 8.53 3.73
N GLU A 91 -20.39 8.29 2.59
CA GLU A 91 -19.47 7.16 2.44
C GLU A 91 -18.10 7.48 3.03
N THR A 92 -17.45 6.46 3.58
CA THR A 92 -16.12 6.57 4.14
C THR A 92 -15.24 5.42 3.68
N VAL A 93 -13.94 5.68 3.59
CA VAL A 93 -12.93 4.65 3.41
C VAL A 93 -12.03 4.57 4.64
N HIS A 94 -11.87 3.37 5.17
CA HIS A 94 -11.18 3.09 6.41
C HIS A 94 -9.90 2.32 6.13
N TYR A 95 -8.80 2.74 6.76
CA TYR A 95 -7.65 1.87 6.97
C TYR A 95 -7.95 0.96 8.15
N VAL A 96 -7.91 -0.34 7.93
CA VAL A 96 -8.25 -1.34 8.94
C VAL A 96 -7.02 -2.18 9.27
N SER A 97 -6.76 -2.33 10.56
CA SER A 97 -5.72 -3.20 11.11
C SER A 97 -6.09 -3.57 12.55
N GLY A 98 -5.26 -4.33 13.26
CA GLY A 98 -5.55 -4.68 14.64
C GLY A 98 -4.42 -5.40 15.34
N GLN A 99 -4.48 -5.40 16.67
CA GLN A 99 -3.45 -6.02 17.49
C GLN A 99 -3.44 -7.54 17.26
N GLY A 100 -2.27 -8.09 16.93
CA GLY A 100 -2.11 -9.51 16.66
C GLY A 100 -2.64 -9.99 15.29
N LEU A 101 -3.17 -9.11 14.43
CA LEU A 101 -3.55 -9.47 13.06
C LEU A 101 -2.36 -9.53 12.10
N GLY A 102 -1.32 -8.72 12.34
CA GLY A 102 -0.13 -8.66 11.48
C GLY A 102 -0.41 -8.24 10.03
N HIS A 103 -1.59 -7.66 9.77
CA HIS A 103 -2.10 -7.34 8.44
C HIS A 103 -2.90 -6.03 8.44
N ALA A 104 -3.02 -5.41 7.28
CA ALA A 104 -3.82 -4.22 7.06
C ALA A 104 -4.45 -4.20 5.68
N TRP A 105 -5.65 -3.64 5.58
CA TRP A 105 -6.41 -3.50 4.33
C TRP A 105 -7.28 -2.24 4.36
N ALA A 106 -7.90 -1.90 3.24
CA ALA A 106 -8.86 -0.80 3.17
C ALA A 106 -10.30 -1.33 3.14
N GLN A 107 -11.23 -0.60 3.75
CA GLN A 107 -12.67 -0.85 3.67
C GLN A 107 -13.41 0.39 3.21
N ALA A 108 -14.21 0.28 2.15
CA ALA A 108 -15.22 1.31 1.85
C ALA A 108 -16.51 0.92 2.59
N ARG A 109 -17.11 1.89 3.25
CA ARG A 109 -18.33 1.72 4.05
C ARG A 109 -19.42 2.62 3.50
N LEU A 110 -20.53 1.99 3.13
CA LEU A 110 -21.73 2.69 2.67
C LEU A 110 -22.51 3.28 3.86
N PRO A 111 -23.41 4.25 3.64
CA PRO A 111 -24.21 4.82 4.71
C PRO A 111 -24.98 3.76 5.49
N GLY A 112 -24.95 3.87 6.81
CA GLY A 112 -25.56 2.91 7.73
C GLY A 112 -24.70 1.67 8.03
N ALA A 113 -23.52 1.51 7.43
CA ALA A 113 -22.56 0.49 7.85
C ALA A 113 -21.98 0.83 9.24
N ALA A 114 -22.66 0.44 10.31
CA ALA A 114 -22.16 0.62 11.68
C ALA A 114 -20.87 -0.21 11.90
N ASP A 115 -19.98 0.28 12.78
CA ASP A 115 -18.70 -0.35 13.14
C ASP A 115 -18.82 -1.82 13.60
N SER A 116 -20.01 -2.25 14.03
CA SER A 116 -20.23 -3.49 14.75
C SER A 116 -21.13 -4.54 14.08
N GLY A 117 -21.68 -4.32 12.87
CA GLY A 117 -22.75 -5.22 12.40
C GLY A 117 -22.93 -5.46 10.91
N GLU A 118 -22.79 -4.46 10.05
CA GLU A 118 -23.28 -4.60 8.68
C GLU A 118 -22.15 -4.88 7.68
N GLY A 119 -21.68 -6.14 7.72
CA GLY A 119 -20.72 -6.63 6.74
C GLY A 119 -21.18 -6.45 5.28
N GLU A 120 -22.48 -6.53 5.04
CA GLU A 120 -23.10 -6.47 3.71
C GLU A 120 -22.99 -5.07 3.06
N ARG A 121 -22.76 -4.03 3.87
CA ARG A 121 -22.56 -2.64 3.41
C ARG A 121 -21.09 -2.20 3.46
N THR A 122 -20.18 -3.16 3.61
CA THR A 122 -18.74 -2.92 3.70
C THR A 122 -18.04 -3.66 2.57
N VAL A 123 -17.35 -2.92 1.71
CA VAL A 123 -16.49 -3.47 0.66
C VAL A 123 -15.06 -3.52 1.16
N VAL A 124 -14.46 -4.70 1.14
CA VAL A 124 -13.07 -4.98 1.50
C VAL A 124 -12.19 -4.89 0.25
N MET A 125 -11.15 -4.07 0.34
CA MET A 125 -10.07 -3.96 -0.64
C MET A 125 -8.75 -4.38 0.03
N ASP A 126 -8.40 -5.65 -0.12
CA ASP A 126 -7.21 -6.25 0.49
C ASP A 126 -6.19 -6.61 -0.58
N ALA A 127 -4.98 -6.05 -0.49
CA ALA A 127 -3.92 -6.36 -1.43
C ALA A 127 -3.43 -7.81 -1.33
N TRP A 128 -3.54 -8.48 -0.19
CA TRP A 128 -3.15 -9.89 -0.06
C TRP A 128 -4.22 -10.86 -0.57
N ALA A 129 -5.45 -10.39 -0.80
CA ALA A 129 -6.43 -11.16 -1.53
C ALA A 129 -6.09 -11.12 -3.02
N ASN A 130 -5.84 -12.28 -3.63
CA ASN A 130 -5.76 -12.38 -5.07
C ASN A 130 -7.19 -12.36 -5.63
N GLY A 131 -7.63 -11.23 -6.19
CA GLY A 131 -8.99 -11.11 -6.73
C GLY A 131 -9.55 -9.68 -6.65
N PRO A 132 -10.83 -9.51 -7.02
CA PRO A 132 -11.53 -8.24 -6.88
C PRO A 132 -11.76 -7.89 -5.40
N ALA A 133 -12.20 -6.66 -5.16
CA ALA A 133 -12.78 -6.29 -3.89
C ALA A 133 -14.02 -7.15 -3.61
N VAL A 134 -14.26 -7.48 -2.34
CA VAL A 134 -15.34 -8.38 -1.91
C VAL A 134 -16.17 -7.72 -0.81
N LEU A 135 -17.39 -8.19 -0.57
CA LEU A 135 -18.13 -7.78 0.62
C LEU A 135 -17.46 -8.36 1.86
N ALA A 136 -17.57 -7.67 3.00
CA ALA A 136 -16.91 -8.11 4.22
C ALA A 136 -17.28 -9.55 4.66
N PRO A 137 -18.52 -10.07 4.47
CA PRO A 137 -18.91 -11.48 4.68
C PRO A 137 -17.99 -12.48 3.99
N ASP A 138 -17.55 -12.15 2.78
CA ASP A 138 -16.77 -13.04 1.94
C ASP A 138 -15.26 -12.86 2.12
N ALA A 139 -14.84 -11.83 2.86
CA ALA A 139 -13.43 -11.59 3.13
C ALA A 139 -12.82 -12.72 3.98
N ARG A 140 -11.57 -13.09 3.67
CA ARG A 140 -10.84 -14.17 4.37
C ARG A 140 -10.79 -14.01 5.89
N PHE A 141 -10.78 -12.77 6.38
CA PHE A 141 -10.72 -12.41 7.80
C PHE A 141 -12.12 -12.20 8.43
N ALA A 142 -13.21 -12.55 7.75
CA ALA A 142 -14.57 -12.39 8.27
C ALA A 142 -14.78 -13.06 9.64
N LYS A 143 -14.10 -14.20 9.89
CA LYS A 143 -14.15 -14.92 11.18
C LYS A 143 -13.32 -14.25 12.29
N GLN A 144 -12.48 -13.28 11.95
CA GLN A 144 -11.58 -12.58 12.89
C GLN A 144 -11.93 -11.09 13.04
N ARG A 145 -13.11 -10.65 12.60
CA ARG A 145 -13.52 -9.23 12.62
C ARG A 145 -13.42 -8.57 13.98
N GLY A 146 -13.70 -9.28 15.07
CA GLY A 146 -13.56 -8.74 16.42
C GLY A 146 -12.14 -8.31 16.81
N LYS A 147 -11.12 -8.73 16.04
CA LYS A 147 -9.72 -8.28 16.21
C LYS A 147 -9.36 -7.10 15.31
N ALA A 148 -10.18 -6.80 14.30
CA ALA A 148 -9.95 -5.74 13.33
C ALA A 148 -10.59 -4.45 13.81
N ARG A 149 -9.90 -3.33 13.65
CA ARG A 149 -10.40 -2.00 13.98
C ARG A 149 -10.07 -1.01 12.87
N SER A 150 -10.93 -0.04 12.68
CA SER A 150 -10.60 1.16 11.93
C SER A 150 -9.51 1.92 12.68
N VAL A 151 -8.38 2.16 12.03
CA VAL A 151 -7.27 2.96 12.60
C VAL A 151 -7.40 4.42 12.19
N MET A 152 -7.81 4.65 10.93
CA MET A 152 -8.19 5.96 10.43
C MET A 152 -9.29 5.81 9.37
N HIS A 153 -9.90 6.92 9.01
CA HIS A 153 -10.83 6.97 7.89
C HIS A 153 -10.74 8.31 7.16
N PHE A 154 -11.18 8.28 5.90
CA PHE A 154 -11.42 9.46 5.09
C PHE A 154 -12.86 9.45 4.60
N ASP A 155 -13.52 10.61 4.70
CA ASP A 155 -14.65 10.96 3.86
C ASP A 155 -14.17 11.56 2.53
N SER A 156 -15.08 12.04 1.69
CA SER A 156 -14.75 12.64 0.40
C SER A 156 -13.86 13.89 0.53
N SER A 157 -14.09 14.73 1.56
CA SER A 157 -13.38 15.99 1.77
C SER A 157 -11.98 15.78 2.34
N SER A 158 -11.87 15.13 3.49
CA SER A 158 -10.58 14.77 4.12
C SER A 158 -9.73 13.87 3.22
N GLY A 159 -10.38 12.99 2.45
CA GLY A 159 -9.72 12.19 1.42
C GLY A 159 -9.18 13.02 0.26
N ARG A 160 -9.85 14.11 -0.13
CA ARG A 160 -9.33 15.05 -1.14
C ARG A 160 -8.04 15.71 -0.67
N ASP A 161 -8.01 16.18 0.57
CA ASP A 161 -6.83 16.82 1.15
C ASP A 161 -5.66 15.82 1.27
N ALA A 162 -5.95 14.59 1.73
CA ALA A 162 -4.95 13.51 1.79
C ALA A 162 -4.37 13.17 0.40
N ARG A 163 -5.21 13.15 -0.66
CA ARG A 163 -4.74 12.92 -2.03
C ARG A 163 -3.84 14.04 -2.54
N ILE A 164 -4.18 15.30 -2.25
CA ILE A 164 -3.36 16.46 -2.64
C ILE A 164 -2.00 16.35 -1.97
N ALA A 165 -1.96 16.22 -0.64
CA ALA A 165 -0.72 16.07 0.11
C ALA A 165 0.11 14.86 -0.34
N THR A 166 -0.54 13.74 -0.66
CA THR A 166 0.13 12.55 -1.19
C THR A 166 0.76 12.84 -2.55
N ASN A 167 0.04 13.50 -3.45
CA ASN A 167 0.52 13.82 -4.78
C ASN A 167 1.67 14.84 -4.74
N ASP A 168 1.62 15.83 -3.85
CA ASP A 168 2.68 16.81 -3.68
C ASP A 168 4.00 16.12 -3.29
N LEU A 169 3.97 15.20 -2.32
CA LEU A 169 5.14 14.40 -1.94
C LEU A 169 5.64 13.49 -3.08
N VAL A 170 4.73 12.91 -3.87
CA VAL A 170 5.08 12.10 -5.04
C VAL A 170 5.79 12.97 -6.08
N LEU A 171 5.28 14.18 -6.36
CA LEU A 171 5.86 15.11 -7.32
C LEU A 171 7.22 15.63 -6.84
N GLU A 172 7.32 16.04 -5.57
CA GLU A 172 8.58 16.46 -4.94
C GLU A 172 9.65 15.38 -5.07
N THR A 173 9.31 14.13 -4.75
CA THR A 173 10.27 13.03 -4.82
C THR A 173 10.68 12.72 -6.26
N ARG A 174 9.73 12.73 -7.19
CA ARG A 174 10.01 12.47 -8.62
C ARG A 174 10.81 13.60 -9.27
N ALA A 175 10.71 14.83 -8.76
CA ALA A 175 11.50 15.96 -9.22
C ALA A 175 13.02 15.79 -8.97
N GLN A 176 13.42 14.92 -8.04
CA GLN A 176 14.84 14.54 -7.83
C GLN A 176 15.42 13.73 -9.01
N GLY A 177 14.56 13.28 -9.93
CA GLY A 177 14.96 12.63 -11.17
C GLY A 177 15.06 11.11 -11.07
N PRO A 178 15.04 10.41 -12.22
CA PRO A 178 15.00 8.95 -12.27
C PRO A 178 16.25 8.27 -11.68
N ALA A 179 17.42 8.90 -11.80
CA ALA A 179 18.66 8.36 -11.25
C ALA A 179 18.63 8.24 -9.72
N GLU A 180 18.02 9.22 -9.04
CA GLU A 180 17.87 9.20 -7.58
C GLU A 180 16.88 8.13 -7.13
N ILE A 181 15.76 7.97 -7.84
CA ILE A 181 14.81 6.88 -7.59
C ILE A 181 15.50 5.52 -7.72
N GLU A 182 16.28 5.33 -8.78
CA GLU A 182 17.02 4.08 -8.98
C GLU A 182 18.09 3.86 -7.91
N ARG A 183 18.79 4.92 -7.49
CA ARG A 183 19.76 4.84 -6.39
C ARG A 183 19.09 4.37 -5.10
N ARG A 184 17.92 4.91 -4.76
CA ARG A 184 17.14 4.51 -3.56
C ARG A 184 16.68 3.06 -3.63
N ILE A 185 16.23 2.59 -4.80
CA ILE A 185 15.87 1.17 -5.01
C ILE A 185 17.10 0.28 -4.77
N ARG A 186 18.25 0.67 -5.33
CA ARG A 186 19.52 -0.05 -5.15
C ARG A 186 19.99 -0.08 -3.71
N SER A 187 19.84 1.01 -2.95
CA SER A 187 20.15 1.07 -1.52
C SER A 187 19.23 0.17 -0.68
N GLY A 188 18.02 -0.13 -1.15
CA GLY A 188 17.11 -1.08 -0.50
C GLY A 188 17.52 -2.56 -0.66
N ALA A 189 18.42 -2.88 -1.59
CA ALA A 189 18.92 -4.23 -1.82
C ALA A 189 20.25 -4.47 -1.07
N THR A 190 20.38 -5.57 -0.32
CA THR A 190 21.68 -5.94 0.27
C THR A 190 22.64 -6.40 -0.83
N LEU A 191 23.95 -6.17 -0.66
CA LEU A 191 24.99 -6.61 -1.61
C LEU A 191 24.88 -8.11 -1.94
N ALA A 192 24.64 -8.94 -0.93
CA ALA A 192 24.43 -10.38 -1.09
C ALA A 192 23.19 -10.71 -1.95
N ALA A 193 22.05 -10.02 -1.74
CA ALA A 193 20.83 -10.26 -2.52
C ALA A 193 21.01 -9.90 -4.00
N ARG A 194 21.85 -8.91 -4.31
CA ARG A 194 22.17 -8.53 -5.69
C ARG A 194 23.11 -9.53 -6.34
N PHE A 195 24.07 -10.06 -5.60
CA PHE A 195 24.96 -11.11 -6.09
C PHE A 195 24.18 -12.39 -6.42
N THR A 196 23.27 -12.83 -5.55
CA THR A 196 22.40 -13.99 -5.83
C THR A 196 21.53 -13.76 -7.06
N ALA A 197 20.84 -12.62 -7.17
CA ALA A 197 20.02 -12.31 -8.35
C ALA A 197 20.83 -12.19 -9.65
N PHE A 198 22.08 -11.72 -9.58
CA PHE A 198 22.99 -11.69 -10.71
C PHE A 198 23.44 -13.10 -11.13
N VAL A 199 23.76 -13.97 -10.18
CA VAL A 199 24.12 -15.37 -10.43
C VAL A 199 22.92 -16.10 -11.06
N ASP A 200 21.72 -15.95 -10.51
CA ASP A 200 20.49 -16.59 -11.01
C ASP A 200 20.08 -16.09 -12.41
N SER A 201 20.42 -14.85 -12.78
CA SER A 201 20.15 -14.32 -14.14
C SER A 201 21.23 -14.68 -15.17
N ARG A 202 22.40 -15.17 -14.73
CA ARG A 202 23.52 -15.61 -15.57
C ARG A 202 23.59 -17.12 -15.73
N LEU A 203 22.91 -17.87 -14.87
CA LEU A 203 22.80 -19.32 -14.93
C LEU A 203 21.33 -19.67 -15.19
N PRO A 204 20.96 -20.18 -16.39
CA PRO A 204 19.63 -20.73 -16.57
C PRO A 204 19.49 -21.89 -15.57
N SER A 205 18.51 -21.79 -14.67
CA SER A 205 18.13 -22.86 -13.77
C SER A 205 17.50 -23.97 -14.61
N GLY A 206 18.38 -24.83 -15.10
CA GLY A 206 18.08 -26.00 -15.90
C GLY A 206 19.19 -27.03 -15.77
N ILE A 207 19.58 -27.35 -14.53
CA ILE A 207 20.19 -28.64 -14.19
C ILE A 207 19.64 -29.05 -12.82
N GLY A 208 18.83 -30.10 -12.83
CA GLY A 208 18.24 -30.74 -11.67
C GLY A 208 17.29 -31.83 -12.15
N ASP A 209 17.86 -32.99 -12.47
CA ASP A 209 17.18 -34.28 -12.44
C ASP A 209 16.68 -34.59 -11.02
#